data_AF-A0A9D9WM61-F1
#
_entry.id   AF-A0A9D9WM61-F1
#
_cell.length_a   1.000
_cell.length_b   1.000
_cell.length_c   1.000
_cell.angle_alpha   90.00
_cell.angle_beta   90.00
_cell.angle_gamma   90.00
#
_symmetry.space_group_name_H-M   'P 1'
#
loop_
_entity.id
_entity.type
_entity.pdbx_description
1 polymer ?
#
loop_
_entity_poly.entity_id
_entity_poly.type
_entity_poly.pdbx_seq_one_letter_code
_entity_poly.pdbx_strand_id
1 'polypeptide(L)'
;MHQILTIAWREITRLRKRFGGGASPTAVVLLLAVLGLSAYTLRDTVSLGSGLYRVGVSGDVPVIQDSRFAVVEVDRAEGIALLDRSAIDVFIEDSRVMFREDDKSQFAVRALKQYLELKELERIGNTYTFEQAFPLRVGINYLGSPTGQALIAPDTQLGELEPDETIVPSLTAPPAPFTQVIVALLYILPITFISIFFTSSFMDEKINRRLTILLSAPITPLQIILGKMLPYAVFALTTTALIAYLTKGNIPLALAIFAPTIMFIFAIYLMVPLFYRTFKDTTFIAMLVTTLTTAYLVFPAMFTNTSELAYISPLTLAVKMYREEPFGWREYLFPSLPMAAIFGFAMFAGTRMLNEEFLMGYRSISRKISDAIYLMLAHSRPYFSVPLWSLLVIPAVYMTQVVFLAFASNLPLGLILGATLLASAFVEEVVKSIGITVLVEHKVVTSWRSILGLSFLSALGFLVGEKLLLLVSISFVSQTQVSGALFGAGIFLLVPLVAHFVFTSIVSLLRTQARFPYWLALGIGTAAHFFYNVYVMRGM
;
A
#
# COMPACT_ATOMS: atom_id res chain seq x y z
N MET A 1 32.18 4.08 -5.28
CA MET A 1 31.73 3.75 -3.90
C MET A 1 32.35 4.66 -2.84
N HIS A 2 33.67 4.93 -2.86
CA HIS A 2 34.34 5.77 -1.85
C HIS A 2 33.73 7.18 -1.68
N GLN A 3 33.36 7.84 -2.78
CA GLN A 3 32.70 9.16 -2.75
C GLN A 3 31.33 9.14 -2.04
N ILE A 4 30.52 8.10 -2.26
CA ILE A 4 29.20 7.93 -1.62
C ILE A 4 29.37 7.82 -0.10
N LEU A 5 30.31 6.98 0.36
CA LEU A 5 30.62 6.80 1.78
C LEU A 5 31.16 8.09 2.41
N THR A 6 31.97 8.84 1.68
CA THR A 6 32.50 10.13 2.16
C THR A 6 31.38 11.15 2.37
N ILE A 7 30.43 11.24 1.43
CA ILE A 7 29.25 12.10 1.55
C ILE A 7 28.39 11.64 2.73
N ALA A 8 28.13 10.33 2.85
CA ALA A 8 27.37 9.75 3.95
C ALA A 8 28.00 10.05 5.31
N TRP A 9 29.30 9.90 5.45
CA TRP A 9 30.02 10.21 6.69
C TRP A 9 29.92 11.71 7.03
N ARG A 10 30.12 12.59 6.05
CA ARG A 10 29.95 14.03 6.23
C ARG A 10 28.52 14.40 6.63
N GLU A 11 27.52 13.70 6.10
CA GLU A 11 26.12 13.87 6.48
C GLU A 11 25.88 13.52 7.95
N ILE A 12 26.42 12.39 8.44
CA ILE A 12 26.36 11.99 9.85
C ILE A 12 26.98 13.06 10.76
N THR A 13 28.16 13.59 10.40
CA THR A 13 28.81 14.64 11.20
C THR A 13 27.99 15.94 11.24
N ARG A 14 27.30 16.28 10.14
CA ARG A 14 26.41 17.44 10.08
C ARG A 14 25.17 17.25 10.94
N LEU A 15 24.55 16.08 10.87
CA LEU A 15 23.45 15.72 11.76
C LEU A 15 23.89 15.93 13.21
N ARG A 16 25.03 15.35 13.63
CA ARG A 16 25.54 15.51 15.00
C ARG A 16 25.73 16.99 15.40
N LYS A 17 26.23 17.85 14.51
CA LYS A 17 26.36 19.30 14.77
C LYS A 17 25.01 20.00 14.85
N ARG A 18 24.06 19.66 13.97
CA ARG A 18 22.68 20.18 13.99
C ARG A 18 21.94 19.79 15.27
N PHE A 19 22.26 18.62 15.82
CA PHE A 19 21.75 18.11 17.09
C PHE A 19 22.53 18.61 18.32
N GLY A 20 23.58 19.42 18.17
CA GLY A 20 24.39 19.92 19.31
C GLY A 20 23.71 20.99 20.18
N GLY A 21 22.55 21.53 19.76
CA GLY A 21 21.73 22.46 20.56
C GLY A 21 20.62 21.72 21.33
N GLY A 22 20.57 21.94 22.65
CA GLY A 22 19.84 21.24 23.73
C GLY A 22 18.46 20.59 23.54
N ALA A 23 17.75 20.81 22.43
CA ALA A 23 16.36 20.33 22.24
C ALA A 23 16.22 19.13 21.26
N SER A 24 17.27 18.74 20.55
CA SER A 24 17.14 17.92 19.33
C SER A 24 17.59 16.44 19.46
N PRO A 25 18.68 16.09 20.17
CA PRO A 25 18.97 14.68 20.51
C PRO A 25 17.91 14.10 21.42
N THR A 26 17.41 14.91 22.34
CA THR A 26 16.31 14.58 23.23
C THR A 26 15.05 14.25 22.45
N ALA A 27 14.72 14.97 21.37
CA ALA A 27 13.58 14.66 20.51
C ALA A 27 13.72 13.33 19.75
N VAL A 28 14.92 13.00 19.25
CA VAL A 28 15.18 11.69 18.61
C VAL A 28 15.12 10.56 19.63
N VAL A 29 15.70 10.74 20.81
CA VAL A 29 15.62 9.79 21.92
C VAL A 29 14.19 9.65 22.42
N LEU A 30 13.41 10.74 22.53
CA LEU A 30 11.99 10.72 22.87
C LEU A 30 11.19 10.00 21.80
N LEU A 31 11.47 10.22 20.52
CA LEU A 31 10.80 9.50 19.45
C LEU A 31 11.13 8.01 19.53
N LEU A 32 12.41 7.63 19.68
CA LEU A 32 12.80 6.23 19.84
C LEU A 32 12.24 5.61 21.13
N ALA A 33 12.12 6.39 22.21
CA ALA A 33 11.54 5.96 23.48
C ALA A 33 10.02 5.83 23.38
N VAL A 34 9.33 6.73 22.69
CA VAL A 34 7.89 6.65 22.42
C VAL A 34 7.62 5.49 21.47
N LEU A 35 8.38 5.32 20.40
CA LEU A 35 8.28 4.19 19.49
C LEU A 35 8.60 2.86 20.18
N GLY A 36 9.65 2.84 21.00
CA GLY A 36 10.04 1.68 21.79
C GLY A 36 9.01 1.34 22.86
N LEU A 37 8.46 2.34 23.56
CA LEU A 37 7.38 2.19 24.53
C LEU A 37 6.09 1.75 23.84
N SER A 38 5.71 2.36 22.72
CA SER A 38 4.57 1.92 21.91
C SER A 38 4.77 0.49 21.44
N ALA A 39 5.92 0.14 20.83
CA ALA A 39 6.24 -1.23 20.42
C ALA A 39 6.17 -2.21 21.59
N TYR A 40 6.73 -1.84 22.75
CA TYR A 40 6.77 -2.65 23.95
C TYR A 40 5.39 -2.83 24.57
N THR A 41 4.58 -1.77 24.67
CA THR A 41 3.19 -1.87 25.12
C THR A 41 2.40 -2.72 24.13
N LEU A 42 2.67 -2.57 22.83
CA LEU A 42 1.94 -3.27 21.78
C LEU A 42 2.30 -4.76 21.69
N ARG A 43 3.49 -5.16 22.17
CA ARG A 43 3.95 -6.54 22.29
C ARG A 43 2.89 -7.43 22.95
N ASP A 44 2.23 -6.90 23.96
CA ASP A 44 1.18 -7.61 24.71
C ASP A 44 -0.24 -7.15 24.30
N THR A 45 -0.38 -6.21 23.35
CA THR A 45 -1.70 -5.81 22.81
C THR A 45 -2.21 -6.68 21.66
N VAL A 46 -1.33 -7.37 20.94
CA VAL A 46 -1.76 -8.51 20.12
C VAL A 46 -2.39 -9.60 21.02
N SER A 47 -2.04 -9.59 22.31
CA SER A 47 -2.65 -10.38 23.37
C SER A 47 -3.48 -9.56 24.37
N LEU A 48 -4.06 -8.40 24.00
CA LEU A 48 -4.93 -7.61 24.90
C LEU A 48 -6.15 -8.42 25.41
N GLY A 49 -6.37 -9.60 24.82
CA GLY A 49 -7.31 -10.61 25.27
C GLY A 49 -6.66 -11.85 25.90
N SER A 50 -5.46 -11.80 26.52
CA SER A 50 -4.88 -12.98 27.19
C SER A 50 -4.91 -12.89 28.71
N GLY A 51 -5.59 -13.82 29.39
CA GLY A 51 -5.65 -13.91 30.85
C GLY A 51 -6.42 -12.79 31.56
N LEU A 52 -7.32 -12.09 30.84
CA LEU A 52 -8.21 -11.04 31.39
C LEU A 52 -9.05 -11.55 32.58
N TYR A 53 -9.51 -12.80 32.47
CA TYR A 53 -10.37 -13.44 33.45
C TYR A 53 -9.69 -14.69 33.97
N ARG A 54 -9.67 -14.86 35.29
CA ARG A 54 -9.21 -16.09 35.93
C ARG A 54 -10.41 -17.00 36.18
N VAL A 55 -10.33 -18.25 35.74
CA VAL A 55 -11.45 -19.19 35.87
C VAL A 55 -10.97 -20.39 36.68
N GLY A 56 -11.55 -20.58 37.86
CA GLY A 56 -11.39 -21.82 38.61
C GLY A 56 -12.28 -22.90 38.00
N VAL A 57 -11.75 -24.10 37.77
CA VAL A 57 -12.52 -25.25 37.28
C VAL A 57 -12.36 -26.44 38.21
N SER A 58 -13.47 -27.15 38.44
CA SER A 58 -13.54 -28.36 39.25
C SER A 58 -14.54 -29.34 38.63
N GLY A 59 -14.21 -30.63 38.60
CA GLY A 59 -15.08 -31.68 38.08
C GLY A 59 -15.07 -31.80 36.55
N ASP A 60 -16.20 -32.20 35.96
CA ASP A 60 -16.32 -32.45 34.51
C ASP A 60 -16.68 -31.15 33.76
N VAL A 61 -15.65 -30.36 33.44
CA VAL A 61 -15.80 -29.07 32.74
C VAL A 61 -15.14 -29.15 31.36
N PRO A 62 -15.80 -28.67 30.28
CA PRO A 62 -15.19 -28.60 28.96
C PRO A 62 -13.89 -27.78 28.96
N VAL A 63 -12.89 -28.24 28.22
CA VAL A 63 -11.60 -27.54 28.13
C VAL A 63 -11.80 -26.14 27.52
N ILE A 64 -11.45 -25.10 28.27
CA ILE A 64 -11.54 -23.71 27.84
C ILE A 64 -10.22 -23.33 27.14
N GLN A 65 -10.25 -23.26 25.81
CA GLN A 65 -9.14 -22.88 24.95
C GLN A 65 -9.40 -21.50 24.33
N ASP A 66 -9.44 -20.47 25.17
CA ASP A 66 -9.56 -19.08 24.75
C ASP A 66 -8.56 -18.26 25.55
N SER A 67 -7.73 -17.50 24.85
CA SER A 67 -6.64 -16.74 25.46
C SER A 67 -7.14 -15.87 26.59
N ARG A 68 -8.39 -15.36 26.56
CA ARG A 68 -8.97 -14.45 27.58
C ARG A 68 -9.05 -15.07 28.95
N PHE A 69 -9.06 -16.38 29.06
CA PHE A 69 -9.21 -17.10 30.32
C PHE A 69 -7.89 -17.71 30.78
N ALA A 70 -7.49 -17.39 32.01
CA ALA A 70 -6.47 -18.13 32.73
C ALA A 70 -7.17 -19.18 33.60
N VAL A 71 -7.17 -20.42 33.12
CA VAL A 71 -7.85 -21.55 33.77
C VAL A 71 -6.95 -22.13 34.87
N VAL A 72 -7.51 -22.33 36.06
CA VAL A 72 -6.84 -22.95 37.20
C VAL A 72 -7.71 -24.09 37.72
N GLU A 73 -7.17 -25.30 37.75
CA GLU A 73 -7.83 -26.44 38.39
C GLU A 73 -7.73 -26.31 39.91
N VAL A 74 -8.87 -26.35 40.59
CA VAL A 74 -8.96 -26.16 42.05
C VAL A 74 -10.04 -27.07 42.61
N ASP A 75 -9.88 -27.53 43.85
CA ASP A 75 -10.95 -28.24 44.55
C ASP A 75 -12.08 -27.26 44.95
N ARG A 76 -13.29 -27.76 45.17
CA ARG A 76 -14.49 -26.97 45.46
C ARG A 76 -14.29 -25.95 46.58
N ALA A 77 -13.74 -26.39 47.71
CA ALA A 77 -13.54 -25.54 48.88
C ALA A 77 -12.52 -24.41 48.59
N GLU A 78 -11.50 -24.73 47.79
CA GLU A 78 -10.47 -23.78 47.36
C GLU A 78 -11.02 -22.81 46.32
N GLY A 79 -11.79 -23.28 45.33
CA GLY A 79 -12.42 -22.45 44.30
C GLY A 79 -13.37 -21.40 44.87
N ILE A 80 -14.21 -21.76 45.85
CA ILE A 80 -15.09 -20.80 46.54
C ILE A 80 -14.26 -19.77 47.31
N ALA A 81 -13.24 -20.22 48.07
CA ALA A 81 -12.39 -19.31 48.82
C ALA A 81 -11.59 -18.35 47.93
N LEU A 82 -11.15 -18.79 46.76
CA LEU A 82 -10.47 -17.96 45.76
C LEU A 82 -11.44 -16.97 45.10
N LEU A 83 -12.68 -17.37 44.86
CA LEU A 83 -13.72 -16.49 44.31
C LEU A 83 -14.04 -15.38 45.31
N ASP A 84 -14.24 -15.71 46.59
CA ASP A 84 -14.53 -14.74 47.67
C ASP A 84 -13.39 -13.74 47.89
N ARG A 85 -12.14 -14.19 47.75
CA ARG A 85 -10.93 -13.36 47.88
C ARG A 85 -10.59 -12.59 46.60
N SER A 86 -11.43 -12.64 45.57
CA SER A 86 -11.19 -11.99 44.27
C SER A 86 -9.91 -12.44 43.56
N ALA A 87 -9.44 -13.67 43.84
CA ALA A 87 -8.25 -14.26 43.24
C ALA A 87 -8.54 -14.95 41.89
N ILE A 88 -9.77 -15.45 41.71
CA ILE A 88 -10.34 -15.90 40.43
C ILE A 88 -11.58 -15.06 40.11
N ASP A 89 -11.99 -14.92 38.86
CA ASP A 89 -13.15 -14.12 38.45
C ASP A 89 -14.43 -14.95 38.26
N VAL A 90 -14.31 -16.23 37.92
CA VAL A 90 -15.43 -17.18 37.78
C VAL A 90 -15.00 -18.53 38.32
N PHE A 91 -15.90 -19.28 38.95
CA PHE A 91 -15.69 -20.66 39.34
C PHE A 91 -16.72 -21.57 38.65
N ILE A 92 -16.25 -22.63 37.99
CA ILE A 92 -17.10 -23.60 37.30
C ILE A 92 -16.96 -24.95 38.00
N GLU A 93 -18.08 -25.48 38.45
CA GLU A 93 -18.17 -26.81 39.05
C GLU A 93 -19.19 -27.62 38.25
N ASP A 94 -18.72 -28.60 37.48
CA ASP A 94 -19.53 -29.41 36.57
C ASP A 94 -20.41 -28.52 35.65
N SER A 95 -21.70 -28.39 35.96
CA SER A 95 -22.68 -27.59 35.22
C SER A 95 -23.04 -26.25 35.89
N ARG A 96 -22.44 -25.93 37.04
CA ARG A 96 -22.71 -24.72 37.81
C ARG A 96 -21.62 -23.69 37.60
N VAL A 97 -22.02 -22.45 37.31
CA VAL A 97 -21.12 -21.30 37.20
C VAL A 97 -21.40 -20.35 38.37
N MET A 98 -20.41 -20.18 39.23
CA MET A 98 -20.42 -19.23 40.36
C MET A 98 -19.59 -18.00 39.99
N PHE A 99 -20.11 -16.83 40.34
CA PHE A 99 -19.50 -15.54 40.01
C PHE A 99 -19.87 -14.51 41.08
N ARG A 100 -19.13 -13.41 41.12
CA ARG A 100 -19.36 -12.28 42.02
C ARG A 100 -20.19 -11.20 41.34
N GLU A 101 -20.81 -10.33 42.13
CA GLU A 101 -21.62 -9.23 41.60
C GLU A 101 -20.81 -8.05 41.04
N ASP A 102 -19.48 -8.06 41.10
CA ASP A 102 -18.65 -7.00 40.52
C ASP A 102 -18.59 -7.04 38.99
N ASP A 103 -18.36 -5.87 38.37
CA ASP A 103 -18.31 -5.68 36.93
C ASP A 103 -17.36 -6.68 36.24
N LYS A 104 -16.19 -6.94 36.82
CA LYS A 104 -15.17 -7.81 36.22
C LYS A 104 -15.64 -9.26 36.16
N SER A 105 -16.23 -9.77 37.23
CA SER A 105 -16.80 -11.12 37.28
C SER A 105 -18.02 -11.27 36.37
N GLN A 106 -18.88 -10.26 36.29
CA GLN A 106 -20.01 -10.26 35.33
C GLN A 106 -19.54 -10.25 33.87
N PHE A 107 -18.51 -9.46 33.53
CA PHE A 107 -17.92 -9.47 32.19
C PHE A 107 -17.23 -10.80 31.87
N ALA A 108 -16.58 -11.42 32.86
CA ALA A 108 -15.98 -12.75 32.73
C ALA A 108 -17.04 -13.81 32.37
N VAL A 109 -18.19 -13.82 33.07
CA VAL A 109 -19.30 -14.74 32.77
C VAL A 109 -19.88 -14.48 31.39
N ARG A 110 -20.07 -13.23 30.97
CA ARG A 110 -20.55 -12.90 29.62
C ARG A 110 -19.58 -13.37 28.53
N ALA A 111 -18.29 -13.13 28.74
CA ALA A 111 -17.25 -13.60 27.83
C ALA A 111 -17.20 -15.13 27.75
N LEU A 112 -17.34 -15.81 28.90
CA LEU A 112 -17.37 -17.26 28.99
C LEU A 112 -18.60 -17.84 28.28
N LYS A 113 -19.77 -17.23 28.49
CA LYS A 113 -21.01 -17.60 27.79
C LYS A 113 -20.84 -17.48 26.28
N GLN A 114 -20.31 -16.36 25.79
CA GLN A 114 -20.03 -16.17 24.36
C GLN A 114 -19.05 -17.20 23.80
N TYR A 115 -18.00 -17.54 24.56
CA TYR A 115 -17.04 -18.58 24.18
C TYR A 115 -17.70 -19.96 24.09
N LEU A 116 -18.48 -20.35 25.10
CA LEU A 116 -19.16 -21.63 25.13
C LEU A 116 -20.24 -21.72 24.04
N GLU A 117 -20.97 -20.64 23.79
CA GLU A 117 -21.90 -20.54 22.65
C GLU A 117 -21.18 -20.74 21.32
N LEU A 118 -20.01 -20.13 21.12
CA LEU A 118 -19.20 -20.31 19.92
C LEU A 118 -18.72 -21.76 19.77
N LYS A 119 -18.23 -22.38 20.85
CA LYS A 119 -17.77 -23.78 20.84
C LYS A 119 -18.89 -24.76 20.61
N GLU A 120 -20.06 -24.52 21.19
CA GLU A 120 -21.25 -25.31 20.92
C GLU A 120 -21.70 -25.15 19.46
N LEU A 121 -21.60 -23.93 18.92
CA LEU A 121 -21.90 -23.66 17.52
C LEU A 121 -20.93 -24.35 16.56
N GLU A 122 -19.64 -24.40 16.90
CA GLU A 122 -18.62 -25.15 16.18
C GLU A 122 -18.90 -26.66 16.25
N ARG A 123 -19.25 -27.18 17.43
CA ARG A 123 -19.64 -28.58 17.62
C ARG A 123 -20.85 -28.94 16.77
N ILE A 124 -21.93 -28.17 16.84
CA ILE A 124 -23.14 -28.40 16.03
C ILE A 124 -22.82 -28.26 14.54
N GLY A 125 -22.00 -27.27 14.18
CA GLY A 125 -21.47 -27.06 12.83
C GLY A 125 -20.77 -28.30 12.24
N ASN A 126 -19.99 -29.00 13.06
CA ASN A 126 -19.22 -30.18 12.64
C ASN A 126 -20.00 -31.50 12.79
N THR A 127 -21.03 -31.55 13.65
CA THR A 127 -21.73 -32.80 13.98
C THR A 127 -22.92 -33.08 13.06
N TYR A 128 -23.65 -32.04 12.65
CA TYR A 128 -24.89 -32.20 11.87
C TYR A 128 -24.68 -31.81 10.40
N THR A 129 -25.41 -32.49 9.51
CA THR A 129 -25.41 -32.17 8.07
C THR A 129 -26.17 -30.86 7.79
N PHE A 130 -25.94 -30.29 6.60
CA PHE A 130 -26.45 -28.98 6.18
C PHE A 130 -27.97 -28.79 6.43
N GLU A 131 -28.74 -29.84 6.20
CA GLU A 131 -30.21 -29.82 6.22
C GLU A 131 -30.82 -29.98 7.62
N GLN A 132 -30.00 -30.32 8.62
CA GLN A 132 -30.49 -30.91 9.87
C GLN A 132 -30.31 -30.01 11.11
N ALA A 133 -29.59 -28.88 11.03
CA ALA A 133 -29.35 -28.05 12.22
C ALA A 133 -28.98 -26.57 11.97
N PHE A 134 -29.29 -25.71 12.95
CA PHE A 134 -28.68 -24.39 13.16
C PHE A 134 -27.18 -24.53 13.46
N PRO A 135 -26.26 -23.61 13.10
CA PRO A 135 -26.42 -22.24 12.59
C PRO A 135 -26.79 -22.13 11.11
N LEU A 136 -27.22 -20.92 10.71
CA LEU A 136 -27.31 -20.53 9.30
C LEU A 136 -25.97 -20.79 8.61
N ARG A 137 -25.97 -21.71 7.65
CA ARG A 137 -24.87 -21.98 6.75
C ARG A 137 -25.17 -21.30 5.42
N VAL A 138 -24.23 -20.51 4.92
CA VAL A 138 -24.36 -19.83 3.63
C VAL A 138 -23.44 -20.56 2.66
N GLY A 139 -24.03 -21.19 1.65
CA GLY A 139 -23.32 -21.70 0.50
C GLY A 139 -22.95 -20.53 -0.43
N ILE A 140 -21.67 -20.39 -0.72
CA ILE A 140 -21.12 -19.41 -1.67
C ILE A 140 -20.79 -20.16 -2.94
N ASN A 141 -21.35 -19.70 -4.06
CA ASN A 141 -21.02 -20.18 -5.39
C ASN A 141 -20.36 -19.06 -6.17
N TYR A 142 -19.13 -19.31 -6.61
CA TYR A 142 -18.40 -18.35 -7.42
C TYR A 142 -18.87 -18.49 -8.86
N LEU A 143 -19.34 -17.39 -9.48
CA LEU A 143 -19.80 -17.39 -10.88
C LEU A 143 -18.77 -17.98 -11.87
N GLY A 144 -17.50 -17.95 -11.47
CA GLY A 144 -16.38 -18.57 -12.15
C GLY A 144 -15.97 -19.94 -11.59
N SER A 145 -16.90 -20.77 -11.13
CA SER A 145 -16.69 -22.17 -10.74
C SER A 145 -17.53 -23.07 -11.66
N PRO A 146 -17.20 -24.35 -11.88
CA PRO A 146 -18.11 -25.29 -12.57
C PRO A 146 -19.54 -25.23 -12.00
N THR A 147 -19.69 -25.08 -10.69
CA THR A 147 -20.96 -24.93 -9.97
C THR A 147 -21.64 -23.60 -10.30
N GLY A 148 -20.90 -22.49 -10.28
CA GLY A 148 -21.42 -21.17 -10.67
C GLY A 148 -21.80 -21.06 -12.14
N GLN A 149 -21.08 -21.74 -13.04
CA GLN A 149 -21.43 -21.83 -14.46
C GLN A 149 -22.68 -22.67 -14.69
N ALA A 150 -22.84 -23.77 -13.94
CA ALA A 150 -24.05 -24.59 -13.98
C ALA A 150 -25.29 -23.81 -13.51
N LEU A 151 -25.16 -22.93 -12.51
CA LEU A 151 -26.24 -22.07 -12.03
C LEU A 151 -26.71 -21.00 -13.04
N ILE A 152 -25.90 -20.68 -14.05
CA ILE A 152 -26.24 -19.71 -15.11
C ILE A 152 -26.95 -20.40 -16.29
N ALA A 153 -26.94 -21.74 -16.35
CA ALA A 153 -27.64 -22.49 -17.38
C ALA A 153 -29.17 -22.44 -17.14
N PRO A 154 -29.99 -22.29 -18.20
CA PRO A 154 -31.42 -21.96 -18.08
C PRO A 154 -32.30 -23.05 -17.43
N ASP A 155 -31.80 -24.27 -17.26
CA ASP A 155 -32.56 -25.42 -16.71
C ASP A 155 -32.08 -25.90 -15.31
N THR A 156 -31.16 -25.19 -14.66
CA THR A 156 -30.57 -25.65 -13.41
C THR A 156 -31.36 -25.21 -12.19
N GLN A 157 -31.83 -26.16 -11.37
CA GLN A 157 -32.50 -25.88 -10.12
C GLN A 157 -31.49 -25.59 -9.00
N LEU A 158 -31.71 -24.50 -8.26
CA LEU A 158 -30.82 -23.98 -7.19
C LEU A 158 -30.51 -24.99 -6.06
N GLY A 159 -31.26 -26.10 -5.94
CA GLY A 159 -31.13 -27.08 -4.87
C GLY A 159 -30.31 -28.33 -5.19
N GLU A 160 -29.88 -28.55 -6.44
CA GLU A 160 -29.16 -29.78 -6.84
C GLU A 160 -27.63 -29.64 -6.81
N LEU A 161 -27.12 -28.42 -6.57
CA LEU A 161 -25.69 -28.13 -6.64
C LEU A 161 -25.10 -27.90 -5.26
N GLU A 162 -24.12 -28.72 -4.89
CA GLU A 162 -23.28 -28.53 -3.71
C GLU A 162 -22.55 -27.18 -3.81
N PRO A 163 -22.62 -26.32 -2.78
CA PRO A 163 -21.97 -25.02 -2.82
C PRO A 163 -20.44 -25.14 -2.86
N ASP A 164 -19.78 -24.25 -3.61
CA ASP A 164 -18.30 -24.24 -3.71
C ASP A 164 -17.63 -24.07 -2.34
N GLU A 165 -18.22 -23.23 -1.49
CA GLU A 165 -17.75 -22.95 -0.14
C GLU A 165 -18.94 -22.80 0.80
N THR A 166 -18.87 -23.39 1.99
CA THR A 166 -19.89 -23.20 3.03
C THR A 166 -19.30 -22.43 4.19
N ILE A 167 -19.84 -21.25 4.47
CA ILE A 167 -19.44 -20.46 5.63
C ILE A 167 -20.56 -20.44 6.68
N VAL A 168 -20.16 -20.35 7.93
CA VAL A 168 -21.05 -20.06 9.05
C VAL A 168 -20.77 -18.63 9.49
N PRO A 169 -21.60 -17.63 9.13
CA PRO A 169 -21.30 -16.22 9.37
C PRO A 169 -21.02 -15.88 10.84
N SER A 170 -21.67 -16.60 11.76
CA SER A 170 -21.47 -16.44 13.21
C SER A 170 -20.17 -17.04 13.75
N LEU A 171 -19.51 -17.93 13.00
CA LEU A 171 -18.19 -18.49 13.33
C LEU A 171 -17.06 -17.74 12.62
N THR A 172 -17.37 -16.94 11.60
CA THR A 172 -16.38 -16.09 10.93
C THR A 172 -16.13 -14.84 11.75
N ALA A 173 -14.97 -14.77 12.41
CA ALA A 173 -14.57 -13.54 13.10
C ALA A 173 -14.50 -12.38 12.10
N PRO A 174 -15.07 -11.21 12.40
CA PRO A 174 -14.87 -10.05 11.55
C PRO A 174 -13.36 -9.78 11.48
N PRO A 175 -12.79 -9.62 10.28
CA PRO A 175 -11.37 -9.36 10.13
C PRO A 175 -11.06 -8.10 10.93
N ALA A 176 -10.32 -8.20 12.03
CA ALA A 176 -10.03 -7.06 12.89
C ALA A 176 -9.01 -6.16 12.16
N PRO A 177 -9.43 -4.99 11.63
CA PRO A 177 -8.50 -4.12 10.92
C PRO A 177 -7.48 -3.47 11.87
N PHE A 178 -7.75 -3.53 13.17
CA PHE A 178 -6.98 -2.86 14.21
C PHE A 178 -5.51 -3.31 14.25
N THR A 179 -5.24 -4.60 14.11
CA THR A 179 -3.86 -5.13 14.09
C THR A 179 -3.08 -4.62 12.87
N GLN A 180 -3.74 -4.51 11.71
CA GLN A 180 -3.10 -4.01 10.48
C GLN A 180 -2.73 -2.53 10.62
N VAL A 181 -3.64 -1.71 11.18
CA VAL A 181 -3.41 -0.28 11.44
C VAL A 181 -2.27 -0.09 12.44
N ILE A 182 -2.21 -0.90 13.51
CA ILE A 182 -1.14 -0.83 14.49
C ILE A 182 0.22 -1.16 13.86
N VAL A 183 0.31 -2.27 13.13
CA VAL A 183 1.56 -2.67 12.44
C VAL A 183 1.97 -1.59 11.44
N ALA A 184 1.01 -0.99 10.73
CA ALA A 184 1.26 0.14 9.84
C ALA A 184 1.89 1.32 10.56
N LEU A 185 1.25 1.80 11.62
CA LEU A 185 1.73 2.96 12.38
C LEU A 185 3.12 2.70 12.96
N LEU A 186 3.34 1.49 13.47
CA LEU A 186 4.58 1.13 14.13
C LEU A 186 5.80 1.22 13.21
N TYR A 187 5.69 0.74 11.97
CA TYR A 187 6.80 0.77 11.02
C TYR A 187 6.83 2.03 10.16
N ILE A 188 5.69 2.52 9.67
CA ILE A 188 5.64 3.63 8.70
C ILE A 188 5.93 4.97 9.37
N LEU A 189 5.47 5.20 10.61
CA LEU A 189 5.71 6.47 11.31
C LEU A 189 7.21 6.77 11.50
N PRO A 190 8.06 5.86 12.03
CA PRO A 190 9.49 6.12 12.11
C PRO A 190 10.12 6.37 10.74
N ILE A 191 9.76 5.59 9.71
CA ILE A 191 10.36 5.74 8.37
C ILE A 191 10.02 7.11 7.77
N THR A 192 8.77 7.54 7.87
CA THR A 192 8.32 8.86 7.38
C THR A 192 8.99 9.98 8.18
N PHE A 193 9.10 9.86 9.50
CA PHE A 193 9.82 10.82 10.33
C PHE A 193 11.29 10.97 9.91
N ILE A 194 12.00 9.86 9.73
CA ILE A 194 13.40 9.85 9.24
C ILE A 194 13.49 10.50 7.85
N SER A 195 12.51 10.24 6.98
CA SER A 195 12.45 10.83 5.64
C SER A 195 12.27 12.35 5.66
N ILE A 196 11.58 12.90 6.67
CA ILE A 196 11.48 14.36 6.87
C ILE A 196 12.87 14.98 7.14
N PHE A 197 13.73 14.34 7.93
CA PHE A 197 15.10 14.84 8.17
C PHE A 197 15.94 14.80 6.89
N PHE A 198 15.84 13.72 6.12
CA PHE A 198 16.48 13.60 4.83
C PHE A 198 16.06 14.73 3.87
N THR A 199 14.76 14.96 3.73
CA THR A 199 14.22 16.07 2.92
C THR A 199 14.69 17.43 3.44
N SER A 200 14.68 17.64 4.76
CA SER A 200 15.15 18.88 5.39
C SER A 200 16.64 19.12 5.14
N SER A 201 17.47 18.08 5.12
CA SER A 201 18.90 18.19 4.80
C SER A 201 19.14 18.68 3.38
N PHE A 202 18.43 18.10 2.40
CA PHE A 202 18.47 18.59 1.02
C PHE A 202 18.02 20.05 0.91
N MET A 203 16.96 20.39 1.63
CA MET A 203 16.39 21.72 1.62
C MET A 203 17.33 22.78 2.22
N ASP A 204 18.00 22.45 3.33
CA ASP A 204 18.99 23.31 3.97
C ASP A 204 20.16 23.60 3.03
N GLU A 205 20.69 22.58 2.35
CA GLU A 205 21.80 22.78 1.41
C GLU A 205 21.41 23.51 0.13
N LYS A 206 20.17 23.31 -0.31
CA LYS A 206 19.60 24.03 -1.44
C LYS A 206 19.48 25.52 -1.12
N ILE A 207 18.87 25.89 0.02
CA ILE A 207 18.71 27.30 0.40
C ILE A 207 20.07 27.98 0.62
N ASN A 208 21.02 27.27 1.25
CA ASN A 208 22.36 27.80 1.52
C ASN A 208 23.32 27.72 0.31
N ARG A 209 22.84 27.36 -0.89
CA ARG A 209 23.63 27.17 -2.12
C ARG A 209 24.83 26.20 -2.02
N ARG A 210 24.91 25.40 -0.95
CA ARG A 210 25.97 24.40 -0.75
C ARG A 210 25.87 23.26 -1.75
N LEU A 211 24.64 22.95 -2.17
CA LEU A 211 24.39 21.94 -3.19
C LEU A 211 25.00 22.34 -4.54
N THR A 212 25.00 23.63 -4.90
CA THR A 212 25.68 24.13 -6.11
C THR A 212 27.19 23.87 -6.05
N ILE A 213 27.81 24.08 -4.89
CA ILE A 213 29.25 23.82 -4.69
C ILE A 213 29.55 22.31 -4.81
N LEU A 214 28.64 21.45 -4.36
CA LEU A 214 28.79 20.00 -4.55
C LEU A 214 28.66 19.61 -6.02
N LEU A 215 27.80 20.28 -6.79
CA LEU A 215 27.63 20.02 -8.22
C LEU A 215 28.82 20.48 -9.08
N SER A 216 29.68 21.37 -8.59
CA SER A 216 30.93 21.75 -9.28
C SER A 216 32.13 20.84 -8.96
N ALA A 217 32.01 19.97 -7.96
CA ALA A 217 33.01 18.94 -7.68
C ALA A 217 32.89 17.77 -8.67
N PRO A 218 33.95 16.95 -8.87
CA PRO A 218 33.92 15.78 -9.75
C PRO A 218 33.14 14.61 -9.13
N ILE A 219 31.88 14.85 -8.77
CA ILE A 219 30.92 13.90 -8.19
C ILE A 219 29.64 13.92 -9.02
N THR A 220 29.06 12.74 -9.25
CA THR A 220 27.83 12.64 -10.05
C THR A 220 26.60 12.95 -9.20
N PRO A 221 25.50 13.44 -9.81
CA PRO A 221 24.23 13.62 -9.11
C PRO A 221 23.75 12.38 -8.36
N LEU A 222 23.95 11.20 -8.94
CA LEU A 222 23.57 9.93 -8.32
C LEU A 222 24.35 9.68 -7.03
N GLN A 223 25.65 9.97 -7.04
CA GLN A 223 26.49 9.83 -5.85
C GLN A 223 26.11 10.81 -4.75
N ILE A 224 25.70 12.03 -5.10
CA ILE A 224 25.19 13.02 -4.13
C ILE A 224 23.90 12.49 -3.49
N ILE A 225 22.94 12.03 -4.29
CA ILE A 225 21.66 11.53 -3.80
C ILE A 225 21.86 10.30 -2.92
N LEU A 226 22.55 9.28 -3.42
CA LEU A 226 22.81 8.04 -2.67
C LEU A 226 23.65 8.31 -1.41
N GLY A 227 24.68 9.17 -1.51
CA GLY A 227 25.54 9.50 -0.38
C GLY A 227 24.78 10.19 0.74
N LYS A 228 23.85 11.09 0.40
CA LYS A 228 22.98 11.74 1.38
C LYS A 228 21.91 10.80 1.93
N MET A 229 21.34 9.93 1.11
CA MET A 229 20.26 9.03 1.51
C MET A 229 20.74 7.87 2.39
N LEU A 230 21.95 7.35 2.13
CA LEU A 230 22.51 6.18 2.80
C LEU A 230 22.43 6.21 4.34
N PRO A 231 22.85 7.26 5.07
CA PRO A 231 22.79 7.26 6.53
C PRO A 231 21.34 7.19 7.06
N TYR A 232 20.40 7.86 6.39
CA TYR A 232 18.99 7.80 6.77
C TYR A 232 18.36 6.44 6.44
N ALA A 233 18.72 5.84 5.30
CA ALA A 233 18.31 4.50 4.92
C ALA A 233 18.81 3.43 5.90
N VAL A 234 20.09 3.49 6.28
CA VAL A 234 20.68 2.59 7.29
C VAL A 234 19.99 2.78 8.64
N PHE A 235 19.74 4.02 9.05
CA PHE A 235 19.02 4.30 10.29
C PHE A 235 17.57 3.78 10.28
N ALA A 236 16.87 3.92 9.15
CA ALA A 236 15.52 3.36 8.97
C ALA A 236 15.53 1.82 9.02
N LEU A 237 16.44 1.16 8.32
CA LEU A 237 16.59 -0.30 8.37
C LEU A 237 16.94 -0.80 9.78
N THR A 238 17.83 -0.09 10.48
CA THR A 238 18.17 -0.41 11.87
C THR A 238 16.96 -0.24 12.79
N THR A 239 16.16 0.80 12.57
CA THR A 239 14.91 1.03 13.32
C THR A 239 13.90 -0.08 13.03
N THR A 240 13.75 -0.52 11.78
CA THR A 240 12.92 -1.67 11.42
C THR A 240 13.38 -2.95 12.12
N ALA A 241 14.69 -3.24 12.13
CA ALA A 241 15.23 -4.40 12.83
C ALA A 241 15.00 -4.32 14.34
N LEU A 242 15.16 -3.13 14.93
CA LEU A 242 14.90 -2.89 16.35
C LEU A 242 13.43 -3.09 16.69
N ILE A 243 12.51 -2.56 15.88
CA ILE A 243 11.07 -2.76 16.06
C ILE A 243 10.75 -4.26 16.01
N ALA A 244 11.22 -4.97 14.98
CA ALA A 244 11.00 -6.41 14.84
C ALA A 244 11.54 -7.18 16.05
N TYR A 245 12.73 -6.81 16.55
CA TYR A 245 13.29 -7.41 17.77
C TYR A 245 12.41 -7.15 19.00
N LEU A 246 11.97 -5.91 19.21
CA LEU A 246 11.15 -5.52 20.38
C LEU A 246 9.76 -6.15 20.36
N THR A 247 9.18 -6.38 19.18
CA THR A 247 7.86 -7.00 18.99
C THR A 247 7.93 -8.53 18.80
N LYS A 248 9.12 -9.14 18.90
CA LYS A 248 9.35 -10.58 18.61
C LYS A 248 9.00 -11.01 17.18
N GLY A 249 9.03 -10.09 16.22
CA GLY A 249 8.91 -10.40 14.80
C GLY A 249 10.19 -11.00 14.20
N ASN A 250 10.07 -11.64 13.04
CA ASN A 250 11.20 -12.18 12.30
C ASN A 250 12.03 -11.03 11.67
N ILE A 251 13.25 -10.78 12.18
CA ILE A 251 14.09 -9.65 11.76
C ILE A 251 14.46 -9.71 10.26
N PRO A 252 15.01 -10.82 9.72
CA PRO A 252 15.27 -10.92 8.27
C PRO A 252 14.04 -10.65 7.40
N LEU A 253 12.88 -11.17 7.80
CA LEU A 253 11.65 -11.00 7.03
C LEU A 253 11.13 -9.56 7.10
N ALA A 254 11.18 -8.93 8.27
CA ALA A 254 10.86 -7.52 8.43
C ALA A 254 11.76 -6.64 7.55
N LEU A 255 13.07 -6.90 7.52
CA LEU A 255 14.00 -6.18 6.66
C LEU A 255 13.69 -6.41 5.17
N ALA A 256 13.36 -7.64 4.77
CA ALA A 256 12.98 -7.93 3.38
C ALA A 256 11.72 -7.16 2.96
N ILE A 257 10.67 -7.18 3.81
CA ILE A 257 9.40 -6.50 3.54
C ILE A 257 9.59 -4.98 3.47
N PHE A 258 10.27 -4.39 4.46
CA PHE A 258 10.35 -2.94 4.60
C PHE A 258 11.50 -2.30 3.83
N ALA A 259 12.53 -3.01 3.38
CA ALA A 259 13.61 -2.39 2.61
C ALA A 259 13.13 -1.74 1.29
N PRO A 260 12.32 -2.41 0.45
CA PRO A 260 11.70 -1.78 -0.72
C PRO A 260 10.79 -0.60 -0.33
N THR A 261 10.03 -0.73 0.75
CA THR A 261 9.14 0.34 1.26
C THR A 261 9.93 1.57 1.71
N ILE A 262 11.03 1.38 2.43
CA ILE A 262 11.92 2.45 2.86
C ILE A 262 12.50 3.17 1.65
N MET A 263 13.06 2.42 0.68
CA MET A 263 13.62 3.00 -0.55
C MET A 263 12.56 3.80 -1.31
N PHE A 264 11.36 3.24 -1.44
CA PHE A 264 10.21 3.89 -2.07
C PHE A 264 9.81 5.19 -1.36
N ILE A 265 9.69 5.20 -0.03
CA ILE A 265 9.37 6.41 0.75
C ILE A 265 10.45 7.48 0.54
N PHE A 266 11.73 7.13 0.66
CA PHE A 266 12.83 8.07 0.41
C PHE A 266 12.81 8.63 -1.02
N ALA A 267 12.46 7.81 -2.02
CA ALA A 267 12.34 8.24 -3.42
C ALA A 267 11.25 9.30 -3.62
N ILE A 268 10.06 9.11 -3.07
CA ILE A 268 8.99 10.12 -3.19
C ILE A 268 9.38 11.40 -2.41
N TYR A 269 9.94 11.24 -1.21
CA TYR A 269 10.35 12.38 -0.39
C TYR A 269 11.52 13.18 -0.97
N LEU A 270 12.39 12.54 -1.75
CA LEU A 270 13.44 13.21 -2.52
C LEU A 270 12.86 14.19 -3.55
N MET A 271 11.70 13.89 -4.15
CA MET A 271 11.11 14.77 -5.17
C MET A 271 10.68 16.12 -4.60
N VAL A 272 10.25 16.17 -3.33
CA VAL A 272 9.75 17.39 -2.69
C VAL A 272 10.79 18.53 -2.68
N PRO A 273 12.00 18.38 -2.13
CA PRO A 273 13.01 19.45 -2.12
C PRO A 273 13.58 19.75 -3.52
N LEU A 274 13.42 18.86 -4.51
CA LEU A 274 13.80 19.16 -5.90
C LEU A 274 12.81 20.16 -6.54
N PHE A 275 11.52 19.95 -6.33
CA PHE A 275 10.46 20.81 -6.87
C PHE A 275 10.28 22.13 -6.11
N TYR A 276 10.32 22.10 -4.78
CA TYR A 276 9.99 23.27 -3.94
C TYR A 276 11.23 24.00 -3.42
N ARG A 277 11.09 25.31 -3.15
CA ARG A 277 12.23 26.21 -2.88
C ARG A 277 12.18 26.90 -1.53
N THR A 278 11.04 26.86 -0.83
CA THR A 278 10.92 27.36 0.54
C THR A 278 10.69 26.21 1.53
N PHE A 279 11.14 26.38 2.78
CA PHE A 279 10.88 25.38 3.83
C PHE A 279 9.37 25.20 4.06
N LYS A 280 8.60 26.30 4.01
CA LYS A 280 7.14 26.28 4.17
C LYS A 280 6.47 25.39 3.13
N ASP A 281 6.79 25.58 1.84
CA ASP A 281 6.20 24.79 0.76
C ASP A 281 6.66 23.33 0.82
N THR A 282 7.93 23.10 1.15
CA THR A 282 8.49 21.76 1.29
C THR A 282 7.79 20.99 2.40
N THR A 283 7.59 21.60 3.57
CA THR A 283 6.86 20.96 4.68
C THR A 283 5.39 20.73 4.33
N PHE A 284 4.71 21.71 3.72
CA PHE A 284 3.31 21.57 3.30
C PHE A 284 3.12 20.40 2.33
N ILE A 285 3.96 20.33 1.30
CA ILE A 285 3.87 19.27 0.29
C ILE A 285 4.36 17.93 0.85
N ALA A 286 5.37 17.91 1.71
CA ALA A 286 5.78 16.70 2.40
C ALA A 286 4.63 16.12 3.24
N MET A 287 3.84 16.95 3.92
CA MET A 287 2.64 16.49 4.64
C MET A 287 1.62 15.84 3.69
N LEU A 288 1.32 16.48 2.54
CA LEU A 288 0.42 15.89 1.53
C LEU A 288 0.96 14.54 1.01
N VAL A 289 2.25 14.48 0.66
CA VAL A 289 2.94 13.27 0.24
C VAL A 289 2.88 12.19 1.32
N THR A 290 3.03 12.55 2.59
CA THR A 290 2.89 11.64 3.73
C THR A 290 1.50 11.03 3.77
N THR A 291 0.46 11.85 3.64
CA THR A 291 -0.93 11.40 3.65
C THR A 291 -1.22 10.43 2.51
N LEU A 292 -0.81 10.77 1.28
CA LEU A 292 -1.03 9.90 0.10
C LEU A 292 -0.24 8.59 0.21
N THR A 293 1.02 8.66 0.68
CA THR A 293 1.85 7.47 0.89
C THR A 293 1.28 6.57 1.98
N THR A 294 0.77 7.16 3.07
CA THR A 294 0.12 6.42 4.15
C THR A 294 -1.18 5.79 3.66
N ALA A 295 -2.00 6.51 2.89
CA ALA A 295 -3.22 5.96 2.29
C ALA A 295 -2.90 4.76 1.39
N TYR A 296 -1.90 4.87 0.51
CA TYR A 296 -1.45 3.77 -0.33
C TYR A 296 -0.98 2.54 0.47
N LEU A 297 -0.20 2.74 1.53
CA LEU A 297 0.32 1.63 2.33
C LEU A 297 -0.77 1.03 3.23
N VAL A 298 -1.63 1.82 3.84
CA VAL A 298 -2.58 1.33 4.85
C VAL A 298 -3.87 0.81 4.22
N PHE A 299 -4.43 1.52 3.24
CA PHE A 299 -5.77 1.22 2.74
C PHE A 299 -5.91 -0.20 2.18
N PRO A 300 -5.02 -0.70 1.29
CA PRO A 300 -5.14 -2.08 0.81
C PRO A 300 -5.00 -3.09 1.95
N ALA A 301 -4.11 -2.83 2.92
CA ALA A 301 -3.88 -3.74 4.04
C ALA A 301 -5.12 -3.95 4.93
N MET A 302 -6.08 -3.00 4.93
CA MET A 302 -7.36 -3.12 5.64
C MET A 302 -8.18 -4.34 5.20
N PHE A 303 -7.96 -4.80 3.96
CA PHE A 303 -8.65 -5.95 3.36
C PHE A 303 -7.86 -7.26 3.51
N THR A 304 -6.85 -7.30 4.39
CA THR A 304 -6.12 -8.55 4.66
C THR A 304 -7.12 -9.59 5.18
N ASN A 305 -7.10 -10.79 4.58
CA ASN A 305 -8.04 -11.91 4.79
C ASN A 305 -9.39 -11.81 4.07
N THR A 306 -9.69 -10.70 3.38
CA THR A 306 -10.96 -10.56 2.61
C THR A 306 -10.73 -10.41 1.11
N SER A 307 -9.57 -9.88 0.70
CA SER A 307 -9.29 -9.62 -0.69
C SER A 307 -7.80 -9.80 -1.01
N GLU A 308 -7.54 -10.36 -2.19
CA GLU A 308 -6.21 -10.38 -2.80
C GLU A 308 -5.66 -8.97 -3.08
N LEU A 309 -6.55 -7.96 -3.16
CA LEU A 309 -6.15 -6.55 -3.25
C LEU A 309 -5.30 -6.09 -2.06
N ALA A 310 -5.34 -6.80 -0.93
CA ALA A 310 -4.53 -6.47 0.23
C ALA A 310 -3.02 -6.54 -0.06
N TYR A 311 -2.58 -7.43 -0.94
CA TYR A 311 -1.16 -7.63 -1.23
C TYR A 311 -0.51 -6.46 -1.98
N ILE A 312 -1.31 -5.50 -2.48
CA ILE A 312 -0.81 -4.23 -2.98
C ILE A 312 0.01 -3.51 -1.92
N SER A 313 -0.35 -3.70 -0.64
CA SER A 313 0.40 -3.19 0.49
C SER A 313 1.43 -4.22 1.01
N PRO A 314 2.67 -3.79 1.30
CA PRO A 314 3.67 -4.63 1.95
C PRO A 314 3.31 -4.91 3.42
N LEU A 315 2.38 -4.14 4.01
CA LEU A 315 1.92 -4.36 5.37
C LEU A 315 1.13 -5.65 5.53
N THR A 316 0.50 -6.12 4.45
CA THR A 316 -0.15 -7.44 4.41
C THR A 316 0.86 -8.55 4.70
N LEU A 317 2.08 -8.45 4.15
CA LEU A 317 3.17 -9.38 4.44
C LEU A 317 3.69 -9.23 5.87
N ALA A 318 3.73 -8.01 6.40
CA ALA A 318 4.13 -7.77 7.78
C ALA A 318 3.14 -8.39 8.77
N VAL A 319 1.84 -8.32 8.48
CA VAL A 319 0.79 -8.97 9.29
C VAL A 319 0.95 -10.49 9.24
N LYS A 320 1.15 -11.07 8.07
CA LYS A 320 1.43 -12.51 7.93
C LYS A 320 2.65 -12.95 8.74
N MET A 321 3.75 -12.18 8.67
CA MET A 321 4.95 -12.43 9.47
C MET A 321 4.64 -12.51 10.97
N TYR A 322 3.84 -11.59 11.51
CA TYR A 322 3.49 -11.60 12.95
C TYR A 322 2.49 -12.69 13.34
N ARG A 323 1.71 -13.19 12.39
CA ARG A 323 0.82 -14.33 12.58
C ARG A 323 1.50 -15.68 12.35
N GLU A 324 2.79 -15.66 12.00
CA GLU A 324 3.55 -16.85 11.60
C GLU A 324 2.93 -17.57 10.39
N GLU A 325 2.20 -16.84 9.55
CA GLU A 325 1.64 -17.34 8.30
C GLU A 325 2.72 -17.32 7.19
N PRO A 326 2.94 -18.44 6.48
CA PRO A 326 3.88 -18.47 5.37
C PRO A 326 3.35 -17.63 4.19
N PHE A 327 4.28 -16.97 3.48
CA PHE A 327 4.01 -16.37 2.18
C PHE A 327 5.13 -16.66 1.18
N GLY A 328 4.76 -16.80 -0.08
CA GLY A 328 5.65 -17.12 -1.19
C GLY A 328 6.33 -15.88 -1.79
N TRP A 329 7.25 -16.15 -2.73
CA TRP A 329 7.99 -15.10 -3.43
C TRP A 329 7.10 -14.21 -4.32
N ARG A 330 5.97 -14.74 -4.82
CA ARG A 330 5.02 -13.95 -5.63
C ARG A 330 4.31 -12.89 -4.79
N GLU A 331 3.82 -13.29 -3.61
CA GLU A 331 3.24 -12.38 -2.61
C GLU A 331 4.23 -11.30 -2.19
N TYR A 332 5.51 -11.65 -2.05
CA TYR A 332 6.58 -10.70 -1.76
C TYR A 332 6.84 -9.71 -2.91
N LEU A 333 6.95 -10.19 -4.15
CA LEU A 333 7.27 -9.36 -5.30
C LEU A 333 6.13 -8.43 -5.70
N PHE A 334 4.88 -8.80 -5.44
CA PHE A 334 3.71 -8.02 -5.85
C PHE A 334 3.72 -6.57 -5.33
N PRO A 335 3.92 -6.28 -4.02
CA PRO A 335 4.12 -4.91 -3.54
C PRO A 335 5.56 -4.40 -3.75
N SER A 336 6.56 -5.28 -3.68
CA SER A 336 7.98 -4.88 -3.66
C SER A 336 8.50 -4.41 -5.03
N LEU A 337 8.04 -5.02 -6.12
CA LEU A 337 8.49 -4.68 -7.48
C LEU A 337 8.06 -3.28 -7.91
N PRO A 338 6.78 -2.86 -7.80
CA PRO A 338 6.39 -1.49 -8.11
C PRO A 338 7.14 -0.46 -7.26
N MET A 339 7.36 -0.75 -5.97
CA MET A 339 8.13 0.13 -5.07
C MET A 339 9.58 0.29 -5.51
N ALA A 340 10.25 -0.83 -5.84
CA ALA A 340 11.62 -0.81 -6.34
C ALA A 340 11.71 -0.10 -7.70
N ALA A 341 10.72 -0.27 -8.57
CA ALA A 341 10.66 0.39 -9.87
C ALA A 341 10.49 1.91 -9.72
N ILE A 342 9.61 2.38 -8.82
CA ILE A 342 9.47 3.80 -8.51
C ILE A 342 10.74 4.35 -7.89
N PHE A 343 11.39 3.60 -6.99
CA PHE A 343 12.68 4.00 -6.46
C PHE A 343 13.70 4.22 -7.58
N GLY A 344 13.87 3.25 -8.49
CA GLY A 344 14.76 3.37 -9.64
C GLY A 344 14.41 4.57 -10.54
N PHE A 345 13.13 4.76 -10.85
CA PHE A 345 12.65 5.88 -11.65
C PHE A 345 12.88 7.24 -10.97
N ALA A 346 12.61 7.35 -9.68
CA ALA A 346 12.83 8.56 -8.89
C ALA A 346 14.32 8.89 -8.75
N MET A 347 15.19 7.87 -8.63
CA MET A 347 16.64 8.07 -8.66
C MET A 347 17.08 8.59 -10.03
N PHE A 348 16.57 8.03 -11.13
CA PHE A 348 16.81 8.56 -12.48
C PHE A 348 16.32 10.01 -12.61
N ALA A 349 15.08 10.31 -12.24
CA ALA A 349 14.51 11.65 -12.27
C ALA A 349 15.36 12.63 -11.43
N GLY A 350 15.73 12.23 -10.22
CA GLY A 350 16.59 12.98 -9.32
C GLY A 350 17.93 13.34 -9.96
N THR A 351 18.59 12.40 -10.66
CA THR A 351 19.86 12.68 -11.33
C THR A 351 19.74 13.71 -12.45
N ARG A 352 18.60 13.77 -13.14
CA ARG A 352 18.34 14.73 -14.22
C ARG A 352 17.97 16.11 -13.68
N MET A 353 17.24 16.14 -12.57
CA MET A 353 16.72 17.36 -11.95
C MET A 353 17.71 18.03 -10.99
N LEU A 354 18.74 17.32 -10.52
CA LEU A 354 19.77 17.85 -9.63
C LEU A 354 20.78 18.71 -10.41
N ASN A 355 20.30 19.79 -11.00
CA ASN A 355 21.08 20.82 -11.67
C ASN A 355 20.71 22.20 -11.12
N GLU A 356 21.65 23.14 -11.17
CA GLU A 356 21.45 24.47 -10.56
C GLU A 356 20.27 25.23 -11.18
N GLU A 357 20.13 25.18 -12.51
CA GLU A 357 19.07 25.89 -13.24
C GLU A 357 17.68 25.45 -12.77
N PHE A 358 17.44 24.15 -12.64
CA PHE A 358 16.18 23.57 -12.21
C PHE A 358 15.90 23.80 -10.72
N LEU A 359 16.93 23.66 -9.89
CA LEU A 359 16.79 23.77 -8.44
C LEU A 359 16.47 25.21 -8.01
N MET A 360 17.15 26.20 -8.61
CA MET A 360 17.06 27.61 -8.23
C MET A 360 16.06 28.41 -9.07
N GLY A 361 15.75 27.94 -10.29
CA GLY A 361 14.89 28.65 -11.25
C GLY A 361 13.53 29.06 -10.69
N TYR A 362 13.14 30.33 -10.92
CA TYR A 362 11.85 30.88 -10.53
C TYR A 362 10.79 30.71 -11.62
N ARG A 363 10.13 29.55 -11.60
CA ARG A 363 9.07 29.19 -12.56
C ARG A 363 7.83 28.68 -11.81
N SER A 364 6.66 28.78 -12.44
CA SER A 364 5.43 28.18 -11.92
C SER A 364 5.56 26.66 -11.84
N ILE A 365 4.75 26.00 -11.00
CA ILE A 365 4.82 24.54 -10.81
C ILE A 365 4.56 23.78 -12.11
N SER A 366 3.61 24.24 -12.93
CA SER A 366 3.30 23.64 -14.23
C SER A 366 4.50 23.71 -15.17
N ARG A 367 5.18 24.85 -15.23
CA ARG A 367 6.39 25.00 -16.06
C ARG A 367 7.54 24.16 -15.51
N LYS A 368 7.68 24.08 -14.19
CA LYS A 368 8.70 23.26 -13.55
C LYS A 368 8.48 21.76 -13.79
N ILE A 369 7.23 21.30 -13.81
CA ILE A 369 6.89 19.91 -14.22
C ILE A 369 7.27 19.69 -15.69
N SER A 370 6.92 20.61 -16.59
CA SER A 370 7.30 20.55 -18.01
C SER A 370 8.83 20.47 -18.17
N ASP A 371 9.58 21.33 -17.48
CA ASP A 371 11.04 21.33 -17.50
C ASP A 371 11.64 20.04 -16.90
N ALA A 372 11.04 19.47 -15.83
CA ALA A 372 11.48 18.20 -15.26
C ALA A 372 11.32 17.05 -16.24
N ILE A 373 10.16 16.98 -16.91
CA ILE A 373 9.86 15.96 -17.92
C ILE A 373 10.78 16.13 -19.13
N TYR A 374 11.03 17.37 -19.55
CA TYR A 374 12.04 17.69 -20.56
C TYR A 374 13.38 17.08 -20.12
N LEU A 375 13.94 17.45 -18.97
CA LEU A 375 15.22 16.92 -18.48
C LEU A 375 15.30 15.37 -18.39
N MET A 376 14.17 14.69 -18.19
CA MET A 376 14.09 13.23 -18.19
C MET A 376 14.05 12.60 -19.59
N LEU A 377 13.55 13.32 -20.60
CA LEU A 377 13.48 12.84 -21.98
C LEU A 377 14.80 13.02 -22.72
N ALA A 378 15.17 12.02 -23.52
CA ALA A 378 16.27 12.16 -24.47
C ALA A 378 15.80 12.91 -25.72
N HIS A 379 15.85 14.25 -25.68
CA HIS A 379 15.37 15.14 -26.76
C HIS A 379 15.99 14.86 -28.13
N SER A 380 17.21 14.33 -28.18
CA SER A 380 17.88 13.95 -29.43
C SER A 380 17.28 12.71 -30.09
N ARG A 381 16.52 11.89 -29.35
CA ARG A 381 15.92 10.64 -29.81
C ARG A 381 14.47 10.51 -29.30
N PRO A 382 13.55 11.40 -29.72
CA PRO A 382 12.18 11.46 -29.18
C PRO A 382 11.40 10.16 -29.40
N TYR A 383 11.61 9.49 -30.55
CA TYR A 383 10.99 8.21 -30.88
C TYR A 383 11.40 7.07 -29.93
N PHE A 384 12.53 7.18 -29.24
CA PHE A 384 12.93 6.22 -28.21
C PHE A 384 12.52 6.67 -26.81
N SER A 385 12.63 7.97 -26.51
CA SER A 385 12.37 8.47 -25.15
C SER A 385 10.89 8.50 -24.77
N VAL A 386 9.99 8.81 -25.70
CA VAL A 386 8.54 8.88 -25.43
C VAL A 386 7.94 7.52 -25.06
N PRO A 387 8.10 6.43 -25.83
CA PRO A 387 7.59 5.12 -25.41
C PRO A 387 8.22 4.66 -24.09
N LEU A 388 9.52 4.93 -23.88
CA LEU A 388 10.21 4.56 -22.65
C LEU A 388 9.66 5.32 -21.43
N TRP A 389 9.35 6.61 -21.58
CA TRP A 389 8.65 7.39 -20.56
C TRP A 389 7.31 6.75 -20.19
N SER A 390 6.47 6.47 -21.19
CA SER A 390 5.14 5.90 -20.96
C SER A 390 5.21 4.52 -20.31
N LEU A 391 6.26 3.74 -20.59
CA LEU A 391 6.52 2.44 -19.97
C LEU A 391 7.04 2.56 -18.52
N LEU A 392 8.01 3.42 -18.26
CA LEU A 392 8.68 3.51 -16.95
C LEU A 392 7.81 4.16 -15.86
N VAL A 393 6.81 4.96 -16.25
CA VAL A 393 5.92 5.65 -15.29
C VAL A 393 4.77 4.75 -14.82
N ILE A 394 4.53 3.60 -15.46
CA ILE A 394 3.41 2.68 -15.14
C ILE A 394 3.33 2.30 -13.64
N PRO A 395 4.42 1.95 -12.93
CA PRO A 395 4.34 1.68 -11.50
C PRO A 395 3.75 2.84 -10.69
N ALA A 396 4.08 4.09 -11.05
CA ALA A 396 3.52 5.26 -10.40
C ALA A 396 2.04 5.50 -10.80
N VAL A 397 1.66 5.19 -12.05
CA VAL A 397 0.24 5.21 -12.50
C VAL A 397 -0.58 4.25 -11.67
N TYR A 398 -0.13 3.00 -11.56
CA TYR A 398 -0.79 1.96 -10.78
C TYR A 398 -1.01 2.38 -9.33
N MET A 399 0.04 2.91 -8.69
CA MET A 399 -0.07 3.38 -7.31
C MET A 399 -1.02 4.57 -7.14
N THR A 400 -1.01 5.50 -8.09
CA THR A 400 -1.93 6.64 -8.09
C THR A 400 -3.38 6.17 -8.26
N GLN A 401 -3.62 5.18 -9.12
CA GLN A 401 -4.94 4.56 -9.31
C GLN A 401 -5.43 3.85 -8.05
N VAL A 402 -4.57 3.14 -7.32
CA VAL A 402 -4.90 2.52 -6.03
C VAL A 402 -5.31 3.58 -4.99
N VAL A 403 -4.58 4.70 -4.93
CA VAL A 403 -4.94 5.82 -4.05
C VAL A 403 -6.29 6.42 -4.45
N PHE A 404 -6.56 6.58 -5.75
CA PHE A 404 -7.87 7.05 -6.21
C PHE A 404 -8.99 6.06 -5.91
N LEU A 405 -8.75 4.76 -6.03
CA LEU A 405 -9.70 3.73 -5.61
C LEU A 405 -10.01 3.84 -4.12
N ALA A 406 -8.99 4.07 -3.29
CA ALA A 406 -9.16 4.29 -1.84
C ALA A 406 -10.02 5.51 -1.51
N PHE A 407 -9.92 6.58 -2.29
CA PHE A 407 -10.82 7.73 -2.15
C PHE A 407 -12.21 7.42 -2.68
N ALA A 408 -12.32 6.77 -3.85
CA ALA A 408 -13.57 6.42 -4.49
C ALA A 408 -14.41 5.46 -3.66
N SER A 409 -13.81 4.59 -2.84
CA SER A 409 -14.53 3.67 -1.95
C SER A 409 -15.34 4.37 -0.85
N ASN A 410 -15.15 5.67 -0.64
CA ASN A 410 -15.99 6.48 0.25
C ASN A 410 -17.27 6.98 -0.43
N LEU A 411 -17.47 6.70 -1.72
CA LEU A 411 -18.67 7.04 -2.48
C LEU A 411 -19.71 5.90 -2.43
N PRO A 412 -21.00 6.19 -2.70
CA PRO A 412 -22.02 5.17 -2.90
C PRO A 412 -21.62 4.13 -3.96
N LEU A 413 -21.99 2.86 -3.77
CA LEU A 413 -21.59 1.73 -4.62
C LEU A 413 -21.73 1.99 -6.13
N GLY A 414 -22.82 2.64 -6.56
CA GLY A 414 -23.06 2.96 -7.97
C GLY A 414 -22.08 3.97 -8.58
N LEU A 415 -21.38 4.77 -7.77
CA LEU A 415 -20.43 5.80 -8.22
C LEU A 415 -18.96 5.35 -8.15
N ILE A 416 -18.63 4.31 -7.39
CA ILE A 416 -17.25 3.85 -7.20
C ILE A 416 -16.59 3.51 -8.53
N LEU A 417 -17.26 2.69 -9.36
CA LEU A 417 -16.75 2.27 -10.67
C LEU A 417 -16.54 3.46 -11.61
N GLY A 418 -17.54 4.34 -11.70
CA GLY A 418 -17.47 5.53 -12.55
C GLY A 418 -16.34 6.48 -12.14
N ALA A 419 -16.22 6.76 -10.84
CA ALA A 419 -15.15 7.60 -10.30
C ALA A 419 -13.76 7.00 -10.55
N THR A 420 -13.61 5.69 -10.33
CA THR A 420 -12.34 4.98 -10.54
C THR A 420 -11.94 4.99 -12.01
N LEU A 421 -12.87 4.73 -12.93
CA LEU A 421 -12.58 4.75 -14.37
C LEU A 421 -12.25 6.14 -14.89
N LEU A 422 -12.95 7.16 -14.40
CA LEU A 422 -12.65 8.54 -14.76
C LEU A 422 -11.26 8.95 -14.26
N ALA A 423 -10.94 8.62 -13.01
CA ALA A 423 -9.62 8.88 -12.43
C ALA A 423 -8.53 8.11 -13.18
N SER A 424 -8.76 6.85 -13.54
CA SER A 424 -7.84 6.03 -14.34
C SER A 424 -7.59 6.67 -15.70
N ALA A 425 -8.66 6.94 -16.46
CA ALA A 425 -8.58 7.56 -17.78
C ALA A 425 -7.81 8.88 -17.73
N PHE A 426 -8.06 9.70 -16.69
CA PHE A 426 -7.34 10.96 -16.49
C PHE A 426 -5.83 10.75 -16.32
N VAL A 427 -5.42 9.88 -15.40
CA VAL A 427 -4.00 9.60 -15.12
C VAL A 427 -3.31 9.03 -16.36
N GLU A 428 -3.95 8.09 -17.04
CA GLU A 428 -3.42 7.46 -18.24
C GLU A 428 -3.20 8.46 -19.37
N GLU A 429 -4.19 9.32 -19.64
CA GLU A 429 -4.06 10.34 -20.67
C GLU A 429 -3.00 11.38 -20.33
N VAL A 430 -2.81 11.72 -19.05
CA VAL A 430 -1.68 12.57 -18.61
C VAL A 430 -0.36 11.91 -18.98
N VAL A 431 -0.13 10.67 -18.54
CA VAL A 431 1.16 9.98 -18.73
C VAL A 431 1.49 9.81 -20.21
N LYS A 432 0.52 9.39 -21.02
CA LYS A 432 0.73 9.15 -22.46
C LYS A 432 0.97 10.43 -23.26
N SER A 433 0.33 11.55 -22.88
CA SER A 433 0.36 12.79 -23.67
C SER A 433 1.41 13.81 -23.22
N ILE A 434 1.82 13.80 -21.95
CA ILE A 434 2.64 14.89 -21.39
C ILE A 434 4.04 14.96 -22.02
N GLY A 435 4.69 13.82 -22.27
CA GLY A 435 6.01 13.80 -22.90
C GLY A 435 6.01 14.38 -24.31
N ILE A 436 4.98 14.07 -25.10
CA ILE A 436 4.79 14.62 -26.46
C ILE A 436 4.56 16.13 -26.37
N THR A 437 3.67 16.56 -25.47
CA THR A 437 3.32 17.97 -25.28
C THR A 437 4.54 18.80 -24.89
N VAL A 438 5.37 18.30 -23.98
CA VAL A 438 6.61 18.96 -23.54
C VAL A 438 7.60 19.12 -24.70
N LEU A 439 7.77 18.09 -25.54
CA LEU A 439 8.64 18.17 -26.72
C LEU A 439 8.16 19.22 -27.73
N VAL A 440 6.84 19.38 -27.88
CA VAL A 440 6.25 20.40 -28.74
C VAL A 440 6.45 21.80 -28.16
N GLU A 441 6.22 21.99 -26.86
CA GLU A 441 6.43 23.27 -26.17
C GLU A 441 7.88 23.77 -26.30
N HIS A 442 8.85 22.84 -26.28
CA HIS A 442 10.27 23.13 -26.47
C HIS A 442 10.70 23.14 -27.95
N LYS A 443 9.76 23.09 -28.90
CA LYS A 443 9.99 23.13 -30.36
C LYS A 443 10.90 22.01 -30.89
N VAL A 444 11.02 20.90 -30.17
CA VAL A 444 11.79 19.71 -30.61
C VAL A 444 10.99 18.92 -31.65
N VAL A 445 9.66 18.87 -31.50
CA VAL A 445 8.74 18.19 -32.43
C VAL A 445 7.70 19.18 -32.91
N THR A 446 7.58 19.35 -34.23
CA THR A 446 6.68 20.36 -34.82
C THR A 446 5.72 19.79 -35.87
N SER A 447 6.06 18.66 -36.50
CA SER A 447 5.24 18.04 -37.55
C SER A 447 4.09 17.20 -36.98
N TRP A 448 2.89 17.33 -37.55
CA TRP A 448 1.72 16.52 -37.18
C TRP A 448 1.96 15.02 -37.39
N ARG A 449 2.74 14.64 -38.41
CA ARG A 449 3.12 13.25 -38.68
C ARG A 449 4.00 12.69 -37.56
N SER A 450 4.94 13.50 -37.07
CA SER A 450 5.79 13.12 -35.94
C SER A 450 4.98 13.02 -34.65
N ILE A 451 4.01 13.91 -34.44
CA ILE A 451 3.12 13.85 -33.27
C ILE A 451 2.30 12.56 -33.29
N LEU A 452 1.68 12.20 -34.42
CA LEU A 452 0.96 10.92 -34.55
C LEU A 452 1.87 9.71 -34.34
N GLY A 453 3.08 9.72 -34.93
CA GLY A 453 4.05 8.65 -34.71
C GLY A 453 4.44 8.49 -33.23
N LEU A 454 4.64 9.60 -32.53
CA LEU A 454 4.94 9.59 -31.10
C LEU A 454 3.73 9.21 -30.25
N SER A 455 2.51 9.57 -30.64
CA SER A 455 1.27 9.12 -29.97
C SER A 455 1.13 7.60 -30.07
N PHE A 456 1.42 7.01 -31.24
CA PHE A 456 1.40 5.56 -31.42
C PHE A 456 2.45 4.88 -30.55
N LEU A 457 3.70 5.39 -30.57
CA LEU A 457 4.77 4.83 -29.74
C LEU A 457 4.50 5.01 -28.24
N SER A 458 3.94 6.14 -27.83
CA SER A 458 3.52 6.36 -26.44
C SER A 458 2.46 5.36 -26.00
N ALA A 459 1.43 5.15 -26.83
CA ALA A 459 0.39 4.15 -26.60
C ALA A 459 0.96 2.73 -26.54
N LEU A 460 1.91 2.39 -27.41
CA LEU A 460 2.60 1.10 -27.40
C LEU A 460 3.42 0.91 -26.12
N GLY A 461 4.22 1.92 -25.73
CA GLY A 461 5.02 1.87 -24.49
C GLY A 461 4.15 1.73 -23.25
N PHE A 462 3.03 2.47 -23.19
CA PHE A 462 2.04 2.37 -22.13
C PHE A 462 1.42 0.97 -22.07
N LEU A 463 0.91 0.45 -23.19
CA LEU A 463 0.28 -0.88 -23.25
C LEU A 463 1.25 -1.98 -22.84
N VAL A 464 2.50 -1.93 -23.32
CA VAL A 464 3.54 -2.90 -22.95
C VAL A 464 3.80 -2.84 -21.44
N GLY A 465 3.98 -1.65 -20.88
CA GLY A 465 4.21 -1.50 -19.44
C GLY A 465 3.02 -1.96 -18.60
N GLU A 466 1.80 -1.64 -19.01
CA GLU A 466 0.56 -2.10 -18.36
C GLU A 466 0.46 -3.63 -18.38
N LYS A 467 0.66 -4.27 -19.55
CA LYS A 467 0.62 -5.73 -19.66
C LYS A 467 1.73 -6.41 -18.88
N LEU A 468 2.94 -5.85 -18.84
CA LEU A 468 4.03 -6.38 -18.00
C LEU A 468 3.67 -6.33 -16.52
N LEU A 469 3.10 -5.22 -16.04
CA LEU A 469 2.66 -5.08 -14.65
C LEU A 469 1.49 -6.03 -14.35
N LEU A 470 0.55 -6.18 -15.28
CA LEU A 470 -0.56 -7.13 -15.17
C LEU A 470 -0.07 -8.58 -15.16
N LEU A 471 0.91 -8.97 -15.97
CA LEU A 471 1.47 -10.33 -15.93
C LEU A 471 2.06 -10.68 -14.56
N VAL A 472 2.80 -9.74 -13.97
CA VAL A 472 3.30 -9.88 -12.59
C VAL A 472 2.13 -9.99 -11.62
N SER A 473 1.09 -9.17 -11.79
CA SER A 473 -0.07 -9.12 -10.90
C SER A 473 -0.99 -10.35 -11.00
N ILE A 474 -1.17 -10.91 -12.20
CA ILE A 474 -2.05 -12.04 -12.50
C ILE A 474 -1.44 -13.36 -12.06
N SER A 475 -0.11 -13.48 -12.07
CA SER A 475 0.59 -14.66 -11.50
C SER A 475 0.28 -14.90 -10.01
N PHE A 476 -0.34 -13.91 -9.36
CA PHE A 476 -0.84 -13.92 -8.00
C PHE A 476 -2.37 -14.18 -7.91
N VAL A 477 -3.18 -13.64 -8.85
CA VAL A 477 -4.66 -13.67 -8.86
C VAL A 477 -5.28 -14.89 -9.59
N SER A 478 -4.46 -15.74 -10.22
CA SER A 478 -4.92 -16.76 -11.18
C SER A 478 -5.60 -18.01 -10.58
N GLN A 479 -6.27 -17.93 -9.43
CA GLN A 479 -7.20 -19.00 -9.00
C GLN A 479 -8.66 -18.74 -9.39
N THR A 480 -8.98 -17.60 -10.03
CA THR A 480 -10.35 -17.32 -10.51
C THR A 480 -10.44 -17.24 -12.05
N GLN A 481 -11.53 -17.78 -12.59
CA GLN A 481 -11.89 -17.80 -14.02
C GLN A 481 -12.06 -16.40 -14.66
N VAL A 482 -11.94 -15.31 -13.89
CA VAL A 482 -11.84 -13.92 -14.38
C VAL A 482 -10.60 -13.73 -15.26
N SER A 483 -9.54 -14.51 -15.02
CA SER A 483 -8.40 -14.63 -15.92
C SER A 483 -8.83 -15.12 -17.32
N GLY A 484 -9.70 -16.13 -17.43
CA GLY A 484 -10.20 -16.62 -18.72
C GLY A 484 -10.92 -15.57 -19.55
N ALA A 485 -11.74 -14.70 -18.94
CA ALA A 485 -12.47 -13.63 -19.63
C ALA A 485 -11.57 -12.42 -19.99
N LEU A 486 -10.67 -12.03 -19.08
CA LEU A 486 -9.66 -10.99 -19.35
C LEU A 486 -8.64 -11.41 -20.44
N PHE A 487 -8.36 -12.72 -20.57
CA PHE A 487 -7.49 -13.28 -21.61
C PHE A 487 -8.23 -13.80 -22.85
N GLY A 488 -9.54 -14.02 -22.81
CA GLY A 488 -10.38 -14.14 -24.01
C GLY A 488 -10.34 -12.84 -24.84
N ALA A 489 -10.26 -11.69 -24.15
CA ALA A 489 -9.93 -10.40 -24.74
C ALA A 489 -8.42 -10.23 -25.09
N GLY A 490 -7.56 -11.11 -24.58
CA GLY A 490 -6.10 -11.10 -24.72
C GLY A 490 -5.58 -11.46 -26.12
N ILE A 491 -6.43 -11.95 -27.03
CA ILE A 491 -6.07 -12.18 -28.43
C ILE A 491 -5.99 -10.84 -29.20
N PHE A 492 -6.64 -9.78 -28.72
CA PHE A 492 -6.71 -8.49 -29.44
C PHE A 492 -5.89 -7.39 -28.74
N LEU A 493 -4.57 -7.55 -28.59
CA LEU A 493 -3.66 -6.45 -28.21
C LEU A 493 -3.87 -5.18 -29.06
N LEU A 494 -4.36 -5.37 -30.29
CA LEU A 494 -4.69 -4.31 -31.23
C LEU A 494 -5.83 -3.40 -30.76
N VAL A 495 -6.86 -3.92 -30.08
CA VAL A 495 -8.02 -3.10 -29.69
C VAL A 495 -7.64 -2.07 -28.61
N PRO A 496 -7.02 -2.45 -27.47
CA PRO A 496 -6.51 -1.49 -26.50
C PRO A 496 -5.43 -0.58 -27.08
N LEU A 497 -4.56 -1.10 -27.97
CA LEU A 497 -3.53 -0.28 -28.62
C LEU A 497 -4.15 0.84 -29.46
N VAL A 498 -5.14 0.50 -30.31
CA VAL A 498 -5.85 1.48 -31.14
C VAL A 498 -6.57 2.49 -30.26
N ALA A 499 -7.26 2.06 -29.21
CA ALA A 499 -7.95 2.95 -28.29
C ALA A 499 -6.98 3.95 -27.64
N HIS A 500 -5.88 3.47 -27.04
CA HIS A 500 -4.87 4.33 -26.44
C HIS A 500 -4.23 5.27 -27.47
N PHE A 501 -3.92 4.78 -28.67
CA PHE A 501 -3.38 5.61 -29.75
C PHE A 501 -4.33 6.74 -30.14
N VAL A 502 -5.63 6.44 -30.27
CA VAL A 502 -6.66 7.43 -30.64
C VAL A 502 -6.78 8.50 -29.56
N PHE A 503 -6.94 8.13 -28.29
CA PHE A 503 -7.11 9.12 -27.20
C PHE A 503 -5.87 9.99 -27.02
N THR A 504 -4.67 9.38 -27.05
CA THR A 504 -3.42 10.14 -26.96
C THR A 504 -3.22 11.06 -28.16
N SER A 505 -3.66 10.64 -29.35
CA SER A 505 -3.65 11.49 -30.55
C SER A 505 -4.63 12.65 -30.43
N ILE A 506 -5.83 12.44 -29.90
CA ILE A 506 -6.82 13.51 -29.64
C ILE A 506 -6.19 14.57 -28.72
N VAL A 507 -5.65 14.18 -27.57
CA VAL A 507 -5.04 15.14 -26.62
C VAL A 507 -3.89 15.90 -27.27
N SER A 508 -2.99 15.18 -27.95
CA SER A 508 -1.77 15.78 -28.54
C SER A 508 -2.10 16.69 -29.73
N LEU A 509 -3.03 16.29 -30.61
CA LEU A 509 -3.44 17.10 -31.76
C LEU A 509 -4.26 18.32 -31.36
N LEU A 510 -5.17 18.21 -30.38
CA LEU A 510 -5.91 19.36 -29.87
C LEU A 510 -4.96 20.40 -29.25
N ARG A 511 -3.95 19.95 -28.50
CA ARG A 511 -2.95 20.86 -27.94
C ARG A 511 -2.09 21.52 -29.01
N THR A 512 -1.70 20.79 -30.04
CA THR A 512 -0.72 21.26 -31.04
C THR A 512 -1.33 22.01 -32.22
N GLN A 513 -2.37 21.45 -32.85
CA GLN A 513 -3.00 21.98 -34.06
C GLN A 513 -4.12 22.96 -33.71
N ALA A 514 -5.05 22.55 -32.84
CA ALA A 514 -6.16 23.42 -32.42
C ALA A 514 -5.74 24.46 -31.37
N ARG A 515 -4.49 24.38 -30.87
CA ARG A 515 -3.90 25.28 -29.85
C ARG A 515 -4.74 25.40 -28.58
N PHE A 516 -5.49 24.36 -28.24
CA PHE A 516 -6.25 24.32 -26.99
C PHE A 516 -5.29 24.34 -25.80
N PRO A 517 -5.66 24.95 -24.67
CA PRO A 517 -4.88 24.82 -23.45
C PRO A 517 -4.85 23.34 -23.02
N TYR A 518 -3.73 22.88 -22.47
CA TYR A 518 -3.50 21.45 -22.19
C TYR A 518 -4.61 20.82 -21.36
N TRP A 519 -5.08 21.53 -20.32
CA TRP A 519 -6.12 21.03 -19.43
C TRP A 519 -7.44 20.76 -20.18
N LEU A 520 -7.77 21.54 -21.20
CA LEU A 520 -8.99 21.35 -22.00
C LEU A 520 -8.83 20.18 -22.98
N ALA A 521 -7.68 20.10 -23.66
CA ALA A 521 -7.36 18.97 -24.54
C ALA A 521 -7.35 17.65 -23.77
N LEU A 522 -6.75 17.64 -22.58
CA LEU A 522 -6.74 16.50 -21.67
C LEU A 522 -8.14 16.15 -21.18
N GLY A 523 -8.97 17.14 -20.82
CA GLY A 523 -10.35 16.89 -20.40
C GLY A 523 -11.21 16.22 -21.48
N ILE A 524 -11.09 16.68 -22.74
CA ILE A 524 -11.78 16.07 -23.88
C ILE A 524 -11.28 14.63 -24.12
N GLY A 525 -9.97 14.41 -24.12
CA GLY A 525 -9.40 13.06 -24.29
C GLY A 525 -9.78 12.11 -23.15
N THR A 526 -9.77 12.59 -21.91
CA THR A 526 -10.19 11.84 -20.73
C THR A 526 -11.65 11.45 -20.80
N ALA A 527 -12.54 12.38 -21.20
CA ALA A 527 -13.96 12.09 -21.36
C ALA A 527 -14.19 11.02 -22.45
N ALA A 528 -13.54 11.16 -23.61
CA ALA A 528 -13.63 10.19 -24.70
C ALA A 528 -13.15 8.80 -24.25
N HIS A 529 -12.02 8.73 -23.54
CA HIS A 529 -11.48 7.49 -23.00
C HIS A 529 -12.41 6.88 -21.93
N PHE A 530 -12.95 7.70 -21.01
CA PHE A 530 -13.92 7.25 -20.01
C PHE A 530 -15.17 6.64 -20.66
N PHE A 531 -15.78 7.32 -21.63
CA PHE A 531 -16.97 6.80 -22.32
C PHE A 531 -16.68 5.53 -23.10
N TYR A 532 -15.49 5.42 -23.70
CA TYR A 532 -15.04 4.18 -24.34
C TYR A 532 -14.93 3.04 -23.32
N ASN A 533 -14.30 3.26 -22.17
CA ASN A 533 -14.18 2.24 -21.12
C ASN A 533 -15.56 1.82 -20.61
N VAL A 534 -16.49 2.77 -20.40
CA VAL A 534 -17.88 2.47 -20.02
C VAL A 534 -18.60 1.68 -21.11
N TYR A 535 -18.41 2.01 -22.38
CA TYR A 535 -19.01 1.29 -23.49
C TYR A 535 -18.51 -0.15 -23.58
N VAL A 536 -17.19 -0.36 -23.51
CA VAL A 536 -16.57 -1.69 -23.54
C VAL A 536 -17.07 -2.56 -22.38
N MET A 537 -17.20 -1.99 -21.17
CA MET A 537 -17.72 -2.72 -20.02
C MET A 537 -19.22 -3.05 -20.12
N ARG A 538 -20.03 -2.27 -20.86
CA ARG A 538 -21.47 -2.50 -21.04
C ARG A 538 -21.79 -3.44 -22.21
N GLY A 539 -20.83 -3.67 -23.10
CA GLY A 539 -21.00 -4.36 -24.38
C GLY A 539 -20.16 -5.63 -24.54
N MET A 540 -19.78 -6.26 -23.42
CA MET A 540 -19.29 -7.65 -23.36
C MET A 540 -20.24 -8.48 -22.51
#